data_AF-A0A6N7HTP2-F1
#
_entry.id   AF-A0A6N7HTP2-F1
#
_cell.length_a   1.000
_cell.length_b   1.000
_cell.length_c   1.000
_cell.angle_alpha   90.00
_cell.angle_beta   90.00
_cell.angle_gamma   90.00
#
_symmetry.space_group_name_H-M   'P 1'
#
loop_
_entity.id
_entity.type
_entity.pdbx_description
1 polymer ?
#
loop_
_entity_poly.entity_id
_entity_poly.type
_entity_poly.pdbx_seq_one_letter_code
_entity_poly.pdbx_strand_id
1 'polypeptide(L)' 'MILWEQTDEARHGYALPAPVVGDQVRALCGVPLVITRQRLTEDQWEARPPLCISCASAYVEMHAMAES' A
#
# COMPACT_ATOMS: atom_id res chain seq x y z
N MET A 1 -1.68 5.64 -10.13
CA MET A 1 -2.30 4.49 -9.42
C MET A 1 -1.48 4.18 -8.19
N ILE A 2 -2.14 4.06 -7.04
CA ILE A 2 -1.53 3.63 -5.77
C ILE A 2 -1.90 2.17 -5.53
N LEU A 3 -0.91 1.36 -5.15
CA LEU A 3 -1.10 -0.02 -4.72
C LEU A 3 -0.82 -0.15 -3.23
N TRP A 4 -1.32 -1.23 -2.62
CA TRP A 4 -1.19 -1.48 -1.19
C TRP A 4 -0.45 -2.80 -0.95
N GLU A 5 0.67 -2.73 -0.23
CA GLU A 5 1.41 -3.90 0.25
C GLU A 5 1.09 -4.13 1.73
N GLN A 6 0.99 -5.39 2.14
CA GLN A 6 0.73 -5.77 3.53
C GLN A 6 2.04 -6.04 4.26
N THR A 7 2.15 -5.52 5.49
CA THR A 7 3.12 -5.95 6.52
C THR A 7 2.35 -6.55 7.70
N ASP A 8 3.06 -7.02 8.73
CA ASP A 8 2.43 -7.57 9.94
C ASP A 8 1.57 -6.54 10.69
N GLU A 9 1.92 -5.25 10.59
CA GLU A 9 1.28 -4.18 11.38
C GLU A 9 0.22 -3.41 10.61
N ALA A 10 0.43 -3.18 9.31
CA ALA A 10 -0.43 -2.33 8.49
C ALA A 10 -0.31 -2.65 7.00
N ARG A 11 -1.24 -2.09 6.22
CA ARG A 11 -1.13 -2.02 4.76
C ARG A 11 -0.62 -0.66 4.33
N HIS A 12 0.48 -0.63 3.58
CA HIS A 12 1.17 0.58 3.15
C HIS A 12 0.94 0.86 1.67
N GLY A 13 0.62 2.11 1.37
CA GLY A 13 0.43 2.57 0.00
C GLY A 13 1.77 2.90 -0.64
N TYR A 14 1.95 2.57 -1.92
CA TYR A 14 3.11 2.97 -2.73
C TYR A 14 2.69 3.31 -4.16
N ALA A 15 3.47 4.18 -4.81
CA ALA A 15 3.24 4.61 -6.19
C ALA A 15 3.99 3.72 -7.18
N LEU A 16 3.43 3.59 -8.39
CA LEU A 16 4.04 2.88 -9.52
C LEU A 16 5.18 3.68 -10.19
N PRO A 17 6.06 3.06 -11.01
CA PRO A 17 5.83 1.92 -11.92
C PRO A 17 5.67 0.56 -11.23
N ALA A 18 4.87 -0.33 -11.85
CA ALA A 18 4.44 -1.64 -11.36
C ALA A 18 5.62 -2.49 -10.85
N PRO A 19 5.84 -2.60 -9.53
CA PRO A 19 6.99 -3.31 -9.02
C PRO A 19 6.81 -4.82 -9.17
N VAL A 20 7.89 -5.51 -9.51
CA VAL A 20 7.96 -6.97 -9.62
C VAL A 20 8.01 -7.58 -8.22
N VAL A 21 7.52 -8.81 -8.07
CA VAL A 21 7.69 -9.54 -6.80
C VAL A 21 9.17 -9.62 -6.45
N GLY A 22 9.52 -9.25 -5.23
CA GLY A 22 10.89 -9.15 -4.73
C GLY A 22 11.50 -7.74 -4.83
N ASP A 23 10.88 -6.81 -5.55
CA ASP A 23 11.37 -5.43 -5.62
C ASP A 23 11.26 -4.74 -4.26
N GLN A 24 12.24 -3.87 -3.99
CA GLN A 24 12.17 -2.94 -2.88
C GLN A 24 11.59 -1.61 -3.35
N VAL A 25 10.48 -1.20 -2.74
CA VAL A 25 9.87 0.11 -2.97
C VAL A 25 9.81 0.90 -1.67
N ARG A 26 9.55 2.20 -1.78
CA ARG A 26 9.30 3.05 -0.63
C ARG A 26 7.80 3.37 -0.57
N ALA A 27 7.19 3.09 0.58
CA ALA A 27 5.82 3.51 0.88
C ALA A 27 5.69 5.04 0.82
N LEU A 28 4.46 5.54 0.68
CA LEU A 28 4.15 6.97 0.77
C LEU A 28 4.59 7.57 2.11
N CYS A 29 4.53 6.79 3.21
CA CYS A 29 5.03 7.19 4.52
C CYS A 29 6.55 7.04 4.70
N GLY A 30 7.30 6.62 3.66
CA GLY A 30 8.74 6.49 3.71
C GLY A 30 9.27 5.12 4.15
N VAL A 31 8.42 4.21 4.64
CA VAL A 31 8.78 2.85 5.05
C VAL A 31 9.26 2.03 3.84
N PRO A 32 10.39 1.32 3.92
CA PRO A 32 10.82 0.39 2.88
C PRO A 32 9.92 -0.85 2.87
N LEU A 33 9.49 -1.27 1.68
CA LEU A 33 8.63 -2.43 1.47
C LEU A 33 9.31 -3.40 0.49
N VAL A 34 9.09 -4.70 0.69
CA VAL A 34 9.39 -5.72 -0.30
C VAL A 34 8.07 -6.19 -0.90
N ILE A 35 7.98 -6.19 -2.22
CA ILE A 35 6.74 -6.52 -2.92
C ILE A 35 6.53 -8.02 -2.95
N THR A 36 5.43 -8.49 -2.36
CA THR A 36 5.12 -9.93 -2.30
C THR A 36 3.99 -10.32 -3.26
N ARG A 37 3.09 -9.39 -3.59
CA ARG A 37 1.85 -9.62 -4.36
C ARG A 37 1.08 -10.87 -3.90
N GLN A 38 1.06 -11.13 -2.59
CA GLN A 38 0.34 -12.27 -2.05
C GLN A 38 -1.16 -12.14 -2.34
N ARG A 39 -1.74 -13.19 -2.94
CA ARG A 39 -3.20 -13.32 -3.05
C ARG A 39 -3.73 -13.81 -1.70
N LEU A 40 -4.60 -13.03 -1.08
CA LEU A 40 -5.25 -13.39 0.18
C LEU A 40 -6.44 -14.31 -0.07
N THR A 41 -6.66 -15.26 0.84
CA THR A 41 -7.95 -15.96 0.98
C THR A 41 -9.02 -15.02 1.53
N GLU A 42 -10.28 -15.45 1.55
CA GLU A 42 -11.38 -14.67 2.14
C GLU A 42 -11.14 -14.39 3.63
N ASP A 43 -10.82 -15.41 4.42
CA ASP A 43 -10.50 -15.26 5.85
C ASP A 43 -9.32 -14.30 6.09
N GLN A 44 -8.27 -14.41 5.27
CA GLN A 44 -7.10 -13.52 5.34
C GLN A 44 -7.46 -12.10 4.94
N TRP A 45 -8.37 -11.94 3.98
CA TRP A 45 -8.89 -10.64 3.62
C TRP A 45 -9.62 -10.04 4.82
N GLU A 46 -10.56 -10.73 5.45
CA GLU A 46 -11.27 -10.21 6.62
C GLU A 46 -10.35 -9.85 7.78
N ALA A 47 -9.34 -10.69 8.06
CA ALA A 47 -8.36 -10.49 9.11
C ALA A 47 -7.21 -9.53 8.73
N ARG A 48 -7.23 -8.93 7.54
CA ARG A 48 -6.12 -8.11 7.04
C ARG A 48 -5.85 -6.91 7.97
N PRO A 49 -4.58 -6.51 8.15
CA PRO A 49 -4.23 -5.33 8.93
C PRO A 49 -4.92 -4.05 8.44
N PRO A 50 -5.09 -3.03 9.30
CA PRO A 50 -5.64 -1.74 8.87
C PRO A 50 -4.70 -1.05 7.85
N LEU A 51 -5.21 -0.02 7.17
CA LEU A 51 -4.35 0.84 6.35
C LEU A 51 -3.45 1.69 7.26
N CYS A 52 -2.19 1.90 6.85
CA CYS A 52 -1.32 2.87 7.48
C CYS A 52 -1.93 4.27 7.35
N ILE A 53 -2.20 4.95 8.47
CA ILE A 53 -2.89 6.24 8.51
C ILE A 53 -2.18 7.28 7.65
N SER A 54 -0.85 7.40 7.75
CA SER A 54 -0.07 8.35 6.95
C SER A 54 -0.17 8.07 5.44
N CYS A 55 -0.18 6.79 5.03
CA CYS A 55 -0.35 6.45 3.62
C CYS A 55 -1.79 6.74 3.13
N ALA A 56 -2.79 6.49 3.98
CA ALA A 56 -4.19 6.78 3.66
C ALA A 56 -4.45 8.28 3.50
N SER A 57 -3.89 9.11 4.38
CA SER A 57 -3.98 10.58 4.26
C SER A 57 -3.32 11.08 2.97
N ALA A 58 -2.10 10.60 2.68
CA ALA A 58 -1.41 10.96 1.44
C ALA A 58 -2.20 10.56 0.18
N TYR A 59 -2.83 9.38 0.19
CA TYR A 59 -3.71 8.94 -0.89
C TYR A 59 -4.91 9.89 -1.08
N VAL A 60 -5.59 10.28 0.00
CA VAL A 60 -6.74 11.20 -0.06
C VAL A 60 -6.33 12.57 -0.62
N GLU A 61 -5.20 13.11 -0.18
CA GLU A 61 -4.68 14.39 -0.68
C GLU A 61 -4.38 14.34 -2.19
N MET A 62 -3.70 13.27 -2.64
CA MET A 62 -3.38 13.08 -4.06
C MET A 62 -4.63 12.96 -4.93
N HIS A 63 -5.69 12.31 -4.42
CA HIS A 63 -6.95 12.17 -5.14
C HIS A 63 -7.79 13.44 -5.12
N ALA A 64 -7.84 14.17 -4.01
CA ALA A 64 -8.51 15.47 -3.94
C ALA A 64 -7.92 16.49 -4.92
N MET A 65 -6.59 16.47 -5.12
CA MET A 65 -5.92 17.32 -6.11
C MET A 65 -6.19 16.92 -7.56
N ALA A 66 -6.52 15.65 -7.84
CA ALA A 66 -6.79 15.18 -9.19
C ALA A 66 -8.22 15.51 -9.66
N GLU A 67 -9.11 15.88 -8.74
CA GLU A 67 -10.51 16.26 -9.00
C GLU A 67 -10.69 17.78 -9.11
N SER A 68 -9.61 18.56 -9.02
CA SER A 68 -9.57 20.04 -9.11
C SER A 68 -9.07 20.52 -10.47
#